data_AF-A0A5N8XVU1-F1
#
_entry.id   AF-A0A5N8XVU1-F1
#
_cell.length_a   1.000
_cell.length_b   1.000
_cell.length_c   1.000
_cell.angle_alpha   90.00
_cell.angle_beta   90.00
_cell.angle_gamma   90.00
#
_symmetry.space_group_name_H-M   'P 1'
#
loop_
_entity.id
_entity.type
_entity.pdbx_description
1 polymer ?
#
loop_
_entity_poly.entity_id
_entity_poly.type
_entity_poly.pdbx_seq_one_letter_code
_entity_poly.pdbx_strand_id
1 'polypeptide(L)'
;MRGLVNKARTARDRAADRQVDANRAAVRKAPARRKARRGLLKSAARFQGRRLLAALTSGAVGVLGCLTTPLGRKLGWRWLMHPGRRLYRRLMQSAREQRAERDEQIRLERAADEAAADADLNEIKDRVERPARLIPQHAGQEAIHVSGFKFEEAAADMENAARSYEPDGNMEVLTMIENLPLALQCVANTFRILAERSDEEFAFEKDVAAGFDDIHRTLLNGVDAAETLVPLFRQVHEQDIARHEDPRNGSEAEKGWNV
;
A
#
# COMPACT_ATOMS: atom_id res chain seq x y z
N MET A 1 -0.86 -26.68 45.74
CA MET A 1 -0.22 -25.66 44.88
C MET A 1 -0.44 -25.83 43.37
N ARG A 2 -0.41 -27.06 42.80
CA ARG A 2 -0.59 -27.27 41.33
C ARG A 2 -1.90 -26.74 40.73
N GLY A 3 -3.03 -26.84 41.43
CA GLY A 3 -4.33 -26.35 40.94
C GLY A 3 -4.42 -24.82 40.78
N LEU A 4 -3.75 -24.06 41.64
CA LEU A 4 -3.70 -22.59 41.56
C LEU A 4 -2.84 -22.10 40.39
N VAL A 5 -1.73 -22.80 40.13
CA VAL A 5 -0.86 -22.53 38.97
C VAL A 5 -1.60 -22.80 37.65
N ASN A 6 -2.36 -23.89 37.57
CA ASN A 6 -3.17 -24.20 36.38
C ASN A 6 -4.28 -23.16 36.16
N LYS A 7 -4.94 -22.69 37.23
CA LYS A 7 -5.97 -21.64 37.14
C LYS A 7 -5.39 -20.31 36.63
N ALA A 8 -4.21 -19.92 37.12
CA ALA A 8 -3.52 -18.72 36.64
C ALA A 8 -3.07 -18.82 35.18
N ARG A 9 -2.61 -20.00 34.73
CA ARG A 9 -2.26 -20.27 33.32
C ARG A 9 -3.49 -20.17 32.41
N THR A 10 -4.57 -20.90 32.71
CA THR A 10 -5.80 -20.85 31.91
C THR A 10 -6.42 -19.44 31.83
N ALA A 11 -6.26 -18.60 32.87
CA ALA A 11 -6.70 -17.21 32.83
C ALA A 11 -5.85 -16.35 31.89
N ARG A 12 -4.53 -16.58 31.82
CA ARG A 12 -3.63 -15.91 30.88
C ARG A 12 -3.89 -16.36 29.45
N ASP A 13 -4.08 -17.66 29.23
CA ASP A 13 -4.34 -18.22 27.89
C ASP A 13 -5.64 -17.61 27.32
N ARG A 14 -6.73 -17.58 28.11
CA ARG A 14 -7.98 -16.91 27.70
C ARG A 14 -7.83 -15.42 27.44
N ALA A 15 -6.91 -14.75 28.13
CA ALA A 15 -6.66 -13.33 27.90
C ALA A 15 -5.89 -13.12 26.59
N ALA A 16 -4.91 -13.98 26.29
CA ALA A 16 -4.18 -13.99 25.04
C ALA A 16 -5.11 -14.30 23.85
N ASP A 17 -5.98 -15.30 23.98
CA ASP A 17 -6.96 -15.66 22.94
C ASP A 17 -7.88 -14.48 22.61
N ARG A 18 -8.43 -13.82 23.64
CA ARG A 18 -9.25 -12.61 23.46
C ARG A 18 -8.49 -11.48 22.77
N GLN A 19 -7.20 -11.32 23.07
CA GLN A 19 -6.37 -10.29 22.45
C GLN A 19 -6.13 -10.60 20.97
N VAL A 20 -5.87 -11.86 20.63
CA VAL A 20 -5.71 -12.30 19.24
C VAL A 20 -7.02 -12.14 18.47
N ASP A 21 -8.15 -12.55 19.04
CA ASP A 21 -9.48 -12.38 18.43
C ASP A 21 -9.82 -10.91 18.20
N ALA A 22 -9.50 -10.04 19.17
CA ALA A 22 -9.69 -8.60 19.04
C ALA A 22 -8.81 -8.01 17.93
N ASN A 23 -7.55 -8.44 17.82
CA ASN A 23 -6.64 -7.99 16.77
C ASN A 23 -7.11 -8.46 15.39
N ARG A 24 -7.52 -9.72 15.25
CA ARG A 24 -8.09 -10.27 14.00
C ARG A 24 -9.35 -9.51 13.60
N ALA A 25 -10.27 -9.29 14.54
CA ALA A 25 -11.48 -8.49 14.29
C ALA A 25 -11.15 -7.05 13.90
N ALA A 26 -10.09 -6.45 14.48
CA ALA A 26 -9.66 -5.10 14.15
C ALA A 26 -9.12 -5.00 12.71
N VAL A 27 -8.32 -5.99 12.27
CA VAL A 27 -7.79 -6.07 10.90
C VAL A 27 -8.93 -6.28 9.90
N ARG A 28 -9.81 -7.26 10.11
CA ARG A 28 -10.94 -7.54 9.21
C ARG A 28 -11.89 -6.35 9.05
N LYS A 29 -12.16 -5.63 10.14
CA LYS A 29 -13.06 -4.46 10.13
C LYS A 29 -12.35 -3.16 9.71
N ALA A 30 -11.02 -3.17 9.56
CA ALA A 30 -10.25 -2.00 9.16
C ALA A 30 -10.69 -1.38 7.82
N PRO A 31 -10.92 -2.14 6.73
CA PRO A 31 -11.36 -1.58 5.46
C PRO A 31 -12.72 -0.87 5.56
N ALA A 32 -13.71 -1.50 6.20
CA ALA A 32 -15.03 -0.93 6.45
C ALA A 32 -14.94 0.39 7.24
N ARG A 33 -14.10 0.41 8.29
CA ARG A 33 -13.84 1.61 9.09
C ARG A 33 -13.15 2.71 8.29
N ARG A 34 -12.18 2.38 7.44
CA ARG A 34 -11.45 3.35 6.59
C ARG A 34 -12.39 3.99 5.56
N LYS A 35 -13.24 3.17 4.91
CA LYS A 35 -14.28 3.63 3.98
C LYS A 35 -15.24 4.60 4.66
N ALA A 36 -15.76 4.25 5.84
CA ALA A 36 -16.66 5.10 6.60
C ALA A 36 -16.00 6.43 7.04
N ARG A 37 -14.75 6.39 7.51
CA ARG A 37 -13.99 7.60 7.86
C ARG A 37 -13.85 8.56 6.67
N ARG A 38 -13.48 8.04 5.50
CA ARG A 38 -13.39 8.84 4.26
C ARG A 38 -14.76 9.41 3.86
N GLY A 39 -15.83 8.62 3.98
CA GLY A 39 -17.21 9.05 3.75
C GLY A 39 -17.63 10.22 4.65
N LEU A 40 -17.36 10.12 5.95
CA LEU A 40 -17.66 11.17 6.93
C LEU A 40 -16.85 12.45 6.68
N LEU A 41 -15.57 12.32 6.33
CA LEU A 41 -14.74 13.48 5.95
C LEU A 41 -15.28 14.18 4.71
N LYS A 42 -15.67 13.43 3.67
CA LYS A 42 -16.30 13.97 2.47
C LYS A 42 -17.64 14.64 2.77
N SER A 43 -18.42 14.07 3.67
CA SER A 43 -19.70 14.64 4.14
C SER A 43 -19.49 15.96 4.88
N ALA A 44 -18.48 16.03 5.76
CA ALA A 44 -18.10 17.23 6.48
C ALA A 44 -17.60 18.33 5.54
N ALA A 45 -16.76 18.00 4.55
CA ALA A 45 -16.27 18.94 3.55
C ALA A 45 -17.42 19.57 2.74
N ARG A 46 -18.38 18.76 2.28
CA ARG A 46 -19.59 19.24 1.60
C ARG A 46 -20.43 20.17 2.47
N PHE A 47 -20.56 19.85 3.76
CA PHE A 47 -21.27 20.71 4.71
C PHE A 47 -20.58 22.06 4.89
N GLN A 48 -19.24 22.09 4.99
CA GLN A 48 -18.49 23.34 5.08
C GLN A 48 -18.64 24.20 3.82
N GLY A 49 -18.64 23.58 2.63
CA GLY A 49 -18.92 24.28 1.37
C GLY A 49 -20.31 24.93 1.36
N ARG A 50 -21.35 24.19 1.75
CA ARG A 50 -22.70 24.74 1.91
C ARG A 50 -22.77 25.81 2.99
N ARG A 51 -21.97 25.68 4.06
CA ARG A 51 -21.88 26.69 5.12
C ARG A 51 -21.37 28.02 4.61
N LEU A 52 -20.33 27.99 3.79
CA LEU A 52 -19.76 29.17 3.15
C LEU A 52 -20.74 29.81 2.17
N LEU A 53 -21.37 29.03 1.28
CA LEU A 53 -22.37 29.54 0.34
C LEU A 53 -23.55 30.19 1.06
N ALA A 54 -24.08 29.53 2.10
CA ALA A 54 -25.16 30.09 2.89
C ALA A 54 -24.73 31.34 3.65
N ALA A 55 -23.48 31.42 4.14
CA ALA A 55 -22.95 32.63 4.77
C ALA A 55 -22.80 33.79 3.78
N LEU A 56 -22.36 33.52 2.54
CA LEU A 56 -22.24 34.54 1.50
C LEU A 56 -23.62 35.08 1.07
N THR A 57 -24.57 34.21 0.76
CA THR A 57 -25.91 34.63 0.32
C THR A 57 -26.66 35.35 1.43
N SER A 58 -26.64 34.81 2.64
CA SER A 58 -27.27 35.47 3.79
C SER A 58 -26.54 36.72 4.25
N GLY A 59 -25.22 36.81 4.03
CA GLY A 59 -24.42 38.01 4.27
C GLY A 59 -24.84 39.15 3.37
N ALA A 60 -24.97 38.90 2.06
CA ALA A 60 -25.47 39.88 1.09
C ALA A 60 -26.89 40.38 1.46
N VAL A 61 -27.80 39.46 1.82
CA VAL A 61 -29.14 39.82 2.31
C VAL A 61 -29.09 40.52 3.68
N GLY A 62 -28.08 40.22 4.49
CA GLY A 62 -27.82 40.87 5.78
C GLY A 62 -27.43 42.33 5.63
N VAL A 63 -26.63 42.67 4.61
CA VAL A 63 -26.28 44.06 4.27
C VAL A 63 -27.52 44.86 3.87
N LEU A 64 -28.39 44.29 3.03
CA LEU A 64 -29.72 44.88 2.75
C LEU A 64 -30.55 45.02 4.03
N GLY A 65 -30.43 44.03 4.92
CA GLY A 65 -31.00 44.03 6.26
C GLY A 65 -30.59 45.21 7.14
N CYS A 66 -29.39 45.78 6.97
CA CYS A 66 -28.95 46.94 7.75
C CYS A 66 -29.78 48.20 7.42
N LEU A 67 -30.30 48.31 6.19
CA LEU A 67 -31.19 49.39 5.77
C LEU A 67 -32.64 49.12 6.19
N THR A 68 -33.10 47.87 6.09
CA THR A 68 -34.50 47.51 6.37
C THR A 68 -34.81 47.33 7.86
N THR A 69 -33.82 46.96 8.68
CA THR A 69 -34.01 46.75 10.13
C THR A 69 -34.40 48.02 10.91
N PRO A 70 -33.80 49.22 10.69
CA PRO A 70 -34.27 50.44 11.36
C PRO A 70 -35.68 50.85 10.92
N LEU A 71 -36.03 50.65 9.65
CA LEU A 71 -37.39 50.86 9.12
C LEU A 71 -38.39 49.89 9.78
N GLY A 72 -38.04 48.61 9.89
CA GLY A 72 -38.85 47.60 10.59
C GLY A 72 -39.02 47.88 12.09
N ARG A 73 -38.04 48.50 12.75
CA ARG A 73 -38.15 48.94 14.16
C ARG A 73 -39.10 50.13 14.31
N LYS A 74 -39.08 51.09 13.37
CA LYS A 74 -40.00 52.23 13.38
C LYS A 74 -41.45 51.84 13.09
N LEU A 75 -41.67 50.88 12.19
CA LEU A 75 -43.01 50.41 11.78
C LEU A 75 -43.55 49.22 12.60
N GLY A 76 -42.79 48.71 13.57
CA GLY A 76 -43.18 47.53 14.38
C GLY A 76 -43.18 46.20 13.62
N TRP A 77 -42.70 46.16 12.39
CA TRP A 77 -42.74 44.99 11.52
C TRP A 77 -41.57 44.04 11.77
N ARG A 78 -41.81 43.05 12.65
CA ARG A 78 -40.82 42.02 13.03
C ARG A 78 -40.25 41.23 11.85
N TRP A 79 -41.00 41.06 10.76
CA TRP A 79 -40.56 40.26 9.60
C TRP A 79 -39.48 40.95 8.76
N LEU A 80 -39.38 42.28 8.83
CA LEU A 80 -38.36 43.09 8.16
C LEU A 80 -37.02 43.12 8.91
N MET A 81 -37.01 42.68 10.17
CA MET A 81 -35.83 42.70 11.03
C MET A 81 -34.93 41.49 10.77
N HIS A 82 -33.65 41.74 10.45
CA HIS A 82 -32.60 40.74 10.24
C HIS A 82 -32.94 39.64 9.20
N PRO A 83 -33.30 40.01 7.95
CA PRO A 83 -33.69 39.05 6.92
C PRO A 83 -32.56 38.04 6.60
N GLY A 84 -31.31 38.51 6.56
CA GLY A 84 -30.14 37.64 6.33
C GLY A 84 -30.00 36.54 7.39
N ARG A 85 -30.16 36.87 8.68
CA ARG A 85 -30.02 35.89 9.78
C ARG A 85 -31.12 34.82 9.74
N ARG A 86 -32.33 35.18 9.31
CA ARG A 86 -33.44 34.23 9.13
C ARG A 86 -33.18 33.29 7.95
N LEU A 87 -32.71 33.84 6.83
CA LEU A 87 -32.34 33.05 5.65
C LEU A 87 -31.21 32.07 5.98
N TYR A 88 -30.15 32.54 6.65
CA TYR A 88 -29.04 31.69 7.11
C TYR A 88 -29.54 30.53 7.97
N ARG A 89 -30.42 30.79 8.95
CA ARG A 89 -30.98 29.74 9.82
C ARG A 89 -31.74 28.68 9.03
N ARG A 90 -32.58 29.10 8.08
CA ARG A 90 -33.34 28.16 7.22
C ARG A 90 -32.42 27.30 6.36
N LEU A 91 -31.43 27.91 5.71
CA LEU A 91 -30.45 27.19 4.89
C LEU A 91 -29.58 26.23 5.73
N MET A 92 -29.25 26.62 6.96
CA MET A 92 -28.50 25.76 7.88
C MET A 92 -29.32 24.61 8.45
N GLN A 93 -30.63 24.80 8.67
CA GLN A 93 -31.51 23.73 9.16
C GLN A 93 -31.55 22.58 8.15
N SER A 94 -31.92 22.86 6.90
CA SER A 94 -31.96 21.84 5.85
C SER A 94 -30.59 21.21 5.58
N ALA A 95 -29.51 22.00 5.61
CA ALA A 95 -28.16 21.49 5.40
C ALA A 95 -27.68 20.57 6.55
N ARG A 96 -28.16 20.78 7.78
CA ARG A 96 -27.86 19.91 8.93
C ARG A 96 -28.63 18.61 8.86
N GLU A 97 -29.92 18.66 8.53
CA GLU A 97 -30.77 17.47 8.34
C GLU A 97 -30.18 16.55 7.26
N GLN A 98 -29.88 17.10 6.08
CA GLN A 98 -29.26 16.35 4.99
C GLN A 98 -27.85 15.84 5.30
N ARG A 99 -27.15 16.43 6.28
CA ARG A 99 -25.90 15.87 6.77
C ARG A 99 -26.15 14.74 7.75
N ALA A 100 -27.11 14.90 8.67
CA ALA A 100 -27.47 13.89 9.65
C ALA A 100 -27.90 12.59 8.95
N GLU A 101 -28.78 12.68 7.94
CA GLU A 101 -29.23 11.54 7.14
C GLU A 101 -28.06 10.82 6.44
N ARG A 102 -27.16 11.57 5.79
CA ARG A 102 -25.99 10.98 5.12
C ARG A 102 -25.01 10.36 6.10
N ASP A 103 -24.75 11.03 7.22
CA ASP A 103 -23.85 10.53 8.26
C ASP A 103 -24.46 9.30 8.96
N GLU A 104 -25.79 9.20 9.06
CA GLU A 104 -26.50 8.01 9.53
C GLU A 104 -26.41 6.86 8.53
N GLN A 105 -26.68 7.09 7.25
CA GLN A 105 -26.50 6.10 6.18
C GLN A 105 -25.08 5.53 6.16
N ILE A 106 -24.05 6.38 6.26
CA ILE A 106 -22.65 5.93 6.32
C ILE A 106 -22.38 5.05 7.56
N ARG A 107 -23.03 5.33 8.69
CA ARG A 107 -22.91 4.49 9.90
C ARG A 107 -23.62 3.15 9.74
N LEU A 108 -24.79 3.14 9.11
CA LEU A 108 -25.54 1.91 8.81
C LEU A 108 -24.78 1.02 7.82
N GLU A 109 -24.27 1.59 6.73
CA GLU A 109 -23.41 0.89 5.77
C GLU A 109 -22.17 0.31 6.44
N ARG A 110 -21.51 1.09 7.31
CA ARG A 110 -20.37 0.60 8.09
C ARG A 110 -20.77 -0.59 8.97
N ALA A 111 -21.92 -0.53 9.65
CA ALA A 111 -22.38 -1.61 10.51
C ALA A 111 -22.69 -2.87 9.70
N ALA A 112 -23.28 -2.72 8.51
CA ALA A 112 -23.53 -3.83 7.59
C ALA A 112 -22.22 -4.43 7.06
N ASP A 113 -21.27 -3.61 6.62
CA ASP A 113 -19.95 -4.05 6.15
C ASP A 113 -19.18 -4.77 7.28
N GLU A 114 -19.24 -4.27 8.53
CA GLU A 114 -18.62 -4.92 9.69
C GLU A 114 -19.31 -6.25 10.05
N ALA A 115 -20.63 -6.37 9.89
CA ALA A 115 -21.38 -7.60 10.12
C ALA A 115 -21.12 -8.66 9.03
N ALA A 116 -21.01 -8.25 7.77
CA ALA A 116 -20.64 -9.12 6.66
C ALA A 116 -19.24 -9.71 6.87
N ALA A 117 -18.28 -8.89 7.31
CA ALA A 117 -16.92 -9.35 7.63
C ALA A 117 -16.84 -10.31 8.83
N ASP A 118 -17.83 -10.30 9.73
CA ASP A 118 -17.94 -11.28 10.80
C ASP A 118 -18.67 -12.57 10.35
N ALA A 119 -19.61 -12.47 9.40
CA ALA A 119 -20.31 -13.64 8.85
C ALA A 119 -19.40 -14.53 8.01
N ASP A 120 -18.45 -13.93 7.27
CA ASP A 120 -17.44 -14.61 6.44
C ASP A 120 -16.61 -15.64 7.27
N LEU A 121 -16.44 -15.40 8.58
CA LEU A 121 -15.75 -16.36 9.46
C LEU A 121 -16.46 -17.70 9.60
N ASN A 122 -17.79 -17.72 9.54
CA ASN A 122 -18.55 -18.97 9.69
C ASN A 122 -18.40 -19.85 8.44
N GLU A 123 -17.92 -19.31 7.32
CA GLU A 123 -17.66 -20.05 6.09
C GLU A 123 -16.22 -20.60 6.00
N ILE A 124 -15.30 -20.13 6.85
CA ILE A 124 -13.93 -20.65 6.88
C ILE A 124 -13.92 -22.01 7.57
N LYS A 125 -13.77 -23.09 6.77
CA LYS A 125 -13.61 -24.46 7.29
C LYS A 125 -12.41 -24.54 8.24
N ASP A 126 -12.61 -25.20 9.39
CA ASP A 126 -11.61 -25.41 10.46
C ASP A 126 -10.34 -26.19 10.00
N ARG A 127 -10.39 -26.79 8.80
CA ARG A 127 -9.25 -27.43 8.16
C ARG A 127 -9.25 -27.11 6.66
N VAL A 128 -8.13 -26.55 6.20
CA VAL A 128 -7.79 -26.47 4.77
C VAL A 128 -7.57 -27.88 4.25
N GLU A 129 -8.37 -28.32 3.27
CA GLU A 129 -8.15 -29.59 2.58
C GLU A 129 -6.85 -29.50 1.78
N ARG A 130 -5.86 -30.33 2.14
CA ARG A 130 -4.63 -30.46 1.34
C ARG A 130 -5.02 -31.02 -0.03
N PRO A 131 -4.59 -30.38 -1.15
CA PRO A 131 -4.93 -30.88 -2.48
C PRO A 131 -4.37 -32.31 -2.67
N ALA A 132 -5.23 -33.22 -3.14
CA ALA A 132 -4.88 -34.64 -3.35
C ALA A 132 -4.03 -34.87 -4.61
N ARG A 133 -3.76 -33.82 -5.39
CA ARG A 133 -3.09 -33.92 -6.69
C ARG A 133 -1.69 -33.33 -6.60
N LEU A 134 -0.69 -34.20 -6.75
CA LEU A 134 0.69 -33.80 -7.04
C LEU A 134 0.70 -33.20 -8.45
N ILE A 135 1.15 -31.94 -8.58
CA ILE A 135 1.37 -31.30 -9.88
C ILE A 135 2.54 -32.04 -10.57
N PRO A 136 2.49 -32.27 -11.91
CA PRO A 136 3.61 -32.89 -12.62
C PRO A 136 4.85 -32.00 -12.49
N GLN A 137 5.90 -32.53 -11.85
CA GLN A 137 7.22 -31.89 -11.85
C GLN A 137 7.72 -31.81 -13.29
N HIS A 138 8.15 -30.63 -13.73
CA HIS A 138 8.80 -30.48 -15.02
C HIS A 138 10.07 -31.35 -15.05
N ALA A 139 10.04 -32.38 -15.90
CA ALA A 139 11.18 -33.26 -16.12
C ALA A 139 12.30 -32.46 -16.80
N GLY A 140 13.41 -32.24 -16.09
CA GLY A 140 14.62 -31.66 -16.70
C GLY A 140 15.66 -31.11 -15.73
N GLN A 141 15.29 -30.73 -14.51
CA GLN A 141 16.25 -30.39 -13.45
C GLN A 141 15.83 -31.08 -12.17
N GLU A 142 16.77 -31.77 -11.52
CA GLU A 142 16.56 -32.30 -10.17
C GLU A 142 16.26 -31.10 -9.26
N ALA A 143 14.99 -30.84 -9.02
CA ALA A 143 14.57 -29.86 -8.04
C ALA A 143 14.95 -30.41 -6.67
N ILE A 144 16.11 -29.97 -6.16
CA ILE A 144 16.49 -30.18 -4.77
C ILE A 144 15.36 -29.57 -3.93
N HIS A 145 14.56 -30.41 -3.32
CA HIS A 145 13.46 -29.98 -2.47
C HIS A 145 14.04 -29.41 -1.17
N VAL A 146 14.44 -28.14 -1.19
CA VAL A 146 14.92 -27.43 -0.01
C VAL A 146 13.71 -27.14 0.87
N SER A 147 13.52 -27.93 1.92
CA SER A 147 12.52 -27.65 2.94
C SER A 147 12.94 -26.40 3.72
N GLY A 148 12.10 -25.36 3.70
CA GLY A 148 12.32 -24.14 4.46
C GLY A 148 13.20 -23.10 3.77
N PHE A 149 12.87 -22.73 2.52
CA PHE A 149 13.45 -21.57 1.85
C PHE A 149 13.37 -20.32 2.75
N LYS A 150 14.54 -19.76 3.09
CA LYS A 150 14.68 -18.55 3.88
C LYS A 150 15.28 -17.47 2.98
N PHE A 151 14.55 -16.37 2.79
CA PHE A 151 15.01 -15.25 2.00
C PHE A 151 16.31 -14.67 2.55
N GLU A 152 16.44 -14.65 3.88
CA GLU A 152 17.57 -14.07 4.59
C GLU A 152 18.87 -14.81 4.29
N GLU A 153 18.82 -16.13 4.10
CA GLU A 153 20.00 -16.95 3.83
C GLU A 153 20.51 -16.71 2.40
N ALA A 154 19.61 -16.76 1.41
CA ALA A 154 19.96 -16.47 0.02
C ALA A 154 20.41 -15.00 -0.17
N ALA A 155 19.78 -14.06 0.54
CA ALA A 155 20.20 -12.66 0.52
C ALA A 155 21.55 -12.45 1.22
N ALA A 156 21.81 -13.16 2.33
CA ALA A 156 23.10 -13.10 3.03
C ALA A 156 24.24 -13.65 2.17
N ASP A 157 24.01 -14.70 1.37
CA ASP A 157 25.00 -15.20 0.43
C ASP A 157 25.32 -14.18 -0.66
N MET A 158 24.30 -13.53 -1.22
CA MET A 158 24.48 -12.45 -2.19
C MET A 158 25.21 -11.24 -1.57
N GLU A 159 24.88 -10.88 -0.33
CA GLU A 159 25.56 -9.81 0.41
C GLU A 159 27.03 -10.15 0.69
N ASN A 160 27.31 -11.39 1.12
CA ASN A 160 28.66 -11.87 1.38
C ASN A 160 29.49 -11.86 0.09
N ALA A 161 28.93 -12.33 -1.02
CA ALA A 161 29.59 -12.28 -2.33
C ALA A 161 29.95 -10.83 -2.71
N ALA A 162 29.04 -9.87 -2.50
CA ALA A 162 29.31 -8.47 -2.77
C ALA A 162 30.38 -7.87 -1.83
N ARG A 163 30.43 -8.29 -0.56
CA ARG A 163 31.43 -7.82 0.42
C ARG A 163 32.84 -8.31 0.12
N SER A 164 32.97 -9.53 -0.42
CA SER A 164 34.26 -10.13 -0.79
C SER A 164 34.63 -9.92 -2.25
N TYR A 165 33.84 -9.16 -3.00
CA TYR A 165 34.08 -8.93 -4.42
C TYR A 165 35.24 -7.94 -4.62
N GLU A 166 36.34 -8.45 -5.16
CA GLU A 166 37.52 -7.68 -5.56
C GLU A 166 37.71 -7.89 -7.06
N PRO A 167 37.18 -6.99 -7.93
CA PRO A 167 37.31 -7.16 -9.37
C PRO A 167 38.75 -6.98 -9.82
N ASP A 168 39.21 -7.85 -10.73
CA ASP A 168 40.55 -7.79 -11.34
C ASP A 168 40.67 -6.61 -12.33
N GLY A 169 39.55 -6.10 -12.85
CA GLY A 169 39.53 -4.93 -13.72
C GLY A 169 38.15 -4.51 -14.21
N ASN A 170 38.10 -3.38 -14.94
CA ASN A 170 36.85 -2.75 -15.40
C ASN A 170 36.01 -3.66 -16.33
N MET A 171 36.62 -4.62 -17.02
CA MET A 171 35.91 -5.57 -17.88
C MET A 171 35.11 -6.62 -17.09
N GLU A 172 35.63 -7.04 -15.93
CA GLU A 172 34.89 -7.94 -15.04
C GLU A 172 33.66 -7.22 -14.45
N VAL A 173 33.85 -5.96 -14.06
CA VAL A 173 32.76 -5.08 -13.59
C VAL A 173 31.73 -4.83 -14.69
N LEU A 174 32.17 -4.66 -15.95
CA LEU A 174 31.27 -4.53 -17.09
C LEU A 174 30.41 -5.79 -17.26
N THR A 175 31.02 -6.98 -17.26
CA THR A 175 30.27 -8.25 -17.35
C THR A 175 29.30 -8.43 -16.18
N MET A 176 29.68 -8.02 -14.97
CA MET A 176 28.79 -8.04 -13.81
C MET A 176 27.57 -7.12 -14.03
N ILE A 177 27.78 -5.88 -14.49
CA ILE A 177 26.71 -4.91 -14.74
C ILE A 177 25.81 -5.35 -15.91
N GLU A 178 26.36 -5.96 -16.95
CA GLU A 178 25.60 -6.53 -18.07
C GLU A 178 24.65 -7.66 -17.62
N ASN A 179 25.05 -8.43 -16.60
CA ASN A 179 24.24 -9.50 -16.05
C ASN A 179 23.29 -9.05 -14.92
N LEU A 180 23.40 -7.81 -14.44
CA LEU A 180 22.59 -7.29 -13.34
C LEU A 180 21.08 -7.28 -13.64
N PRO A 181 20.59 -6.88 -14.83
CA PRO A 181 19.16 -6.95 -15.14
C PRO A 181 18.63 -8.38 -15.05
N LEU A 182 19.39 -9.35 -15.56
CA LEU A 182 19.03 -10.77 -15.48
C LEU A 182 18.99 -11.26 -14.03
N ALA A 183 19.97 -10.88 -13.21
CA ALA A 183 20.00 -11.24 -11.79
C ALA A 183 18.78 -10.67 -11.03
N LEU A 184 18.45 -9.40 -11.24
CA LEU A 184 17.26 -8.78 -10.63
C LEU A 184 15.95 -9.40 -11.15
N GLN A 185 15.90 -9.80 -12.42
CA GLN A 185 14.76 -10.51 -12.99
C GLN A 185 14.56 -11.89 -12.34
N CYS A 186 15.64 -12.61 -12.03
CA CYS A 186 15.57 -13.87 -11.28
C CYS A 186 15.02 -13.66 -9.86
N VAL A 187 15.44 -12.60 -9.17
CA VAL A 187 14.89 -12.22 -7.86
C VAL A 187 13.40 -11.89 -7.98
N ALA A 188 13.01 -11.06 -8.96
CA ALA A 188 11.61 -10.72 -9.22
C ALA A 188 10.76 -11.98 -9.47
N ASN A 189 11.25 -12.89 -10.31
CA ASN A 189 10.57 -14.15 -10.62
C ASN A 189 10.36 -15.04 -9.40
N THR A 190 11.22 -14.95 -8.37
CA THR A 190 11.02 -15.66 -7.10
C THR A 190 9.72 -15.22 -6.44
N PHE A 191 9.42 -13.93 -6.43
CA PHE A 191 8.17 -13.39 -5.86
C PHE A 191 6.95 -13.73 -6.70
N ARG A 192 7.07 -13.75 -8.03
CA ARG A 192 6.01 -14.24 -8.92
C ARG A 192 5.67 -15.71 -8.64
N ILE A 193 6.68 -16.58 -8.57
CA ILE A 193 6.50 -18.02 -8.28
C ILE A 193 5.86 -18.21 -6.91
N LEU A 194 6.27 -17.42 -5.91
CA LEU A 194 5.66 -17.48 -4.59
C LEU A 194 4.23 -16.99 -4.59
N ALA A 195 3.89 -15.92 -5.32
CA ALA A 195 2.50 -15.46 -5.49
C ALA A 195 1.64 -16.54 -6.17
N GLU A 196 2.12 -17.17 -7.23
CA GLU A 196 1.42 -18.26 -7.92
C GLU A 196 1.20 -19.47 -7.01
N ARG A 197 2.21 -19.86 -6.23
CA ARG A 197 2.11 -20.96 -5.26
C ARG A 197 1.34 -20.57 -3.99
N SER A 198 1.21 -19.28 -3.70
CA SER A 198 0.53 -18.74 -2.52
C SER A 198 -0.96 -19.07 -2.54
N ASP A 199 -1.56 -19.01 -3.73
CA ASP A 199 -2.97 -19.30 -3.99
C ASP A 199 -3.27 -20.80 -3.93
N GLU A 200 -2.31 -21.66 -4.29
CA GLU A 200 -2.52 -23.11 -4.43
C GLU A 200 -2.01 -23.95 -3.24
N GLU A 201 -0.83 -23.65 -2.70
CA GLU A 201 -0.12 -24.53 -1.74
C GLU A 201 -0.11 -24.00 -0.30
N PHE A 202 -0.12 -22.67 -0.11
CA PHE A 202 0.10 -22.06 1.20
C PHE A 202 -1.15 -21.48 1.86
N ALA A 203 -2.31 -21.49 1.18
CA ALA A 203 -3.60 -21.00 1.69
C ALA A 203 -3.49 -19.63 2.37
N PHE A 204 -2.78 -18.69 1.73
CA PHE A 204 -2.64 -17.35 2.26
C PHE A 204 -3.95 -16.54 2.12
N GLU A 205 -4.16 -15.56 3.00
CA GLU A 205 -5.20 -14.55 2.77
C GLU A 205 -4.86 -13.74 1.51
N LYS A 206 -5.87 -13.38 0.71
CA LYS A 206 -5.71 -12.70 -0.60
C LYS A 206 -4.86 -11.43 -0.53
N ASP A 207 -4.86 -10.74 0.62
CA ASP A 207 -4.06 -9.54 0.85
C ASP A 207 -2.55 -9.81 0.88
N VAL A 208 -2.12 -11.02 1.27
CA VAL A 208 -0.70 -11.42 1.30
C VAL A 208 -0.21 -11.79 -0.10
N ALA A 209 -1.03 -12.49 -0.88
CA ALA A 209 -0.75 -12.77 -2.29
C ALA A 209 -0.61 -11.47 -3.11
N ALA A 210 -1.53 -10.51 -2.89
CA ALA A 210 -1.44 -9.17 -3.48
C ALA A 210 -0.16 -8.43 -3.06
N GLY A 211 0.31 -8.64 -1.83
CA GLY A 211 1.59 -8.10 -1.36
C GLY A 211 2.80 -8.65 -2.14
N PHE A 212 2.81 -9.95 -2.46
CA PHE A 212 3.87 -10.54 -3.29
C PHE A 212 3.86 -10.02 -4.73
N ASP A 213 2.68 -9.82 -5.31
CA ASP A 213 2.52 -9.19 -6.63
C ASP A 213 3.02 -7.75 -6.65
N ASP A 214 2.74 -6.96 -5.61
CA ASP A 214 3.22 -5.58 -5.49
C ASP A 214 4.75 -5.52 -5.36
N ILE A 215 5.37 -6.46 -4.62
CA ILE A 215 6.83 -6.59 -4.53
C ILE A 215 7.42 -6.98 -5.89
N HIS A 216 6.84 -7.96 -6.57
CA HIS A 216 7.26 -8.36 -7.92
C HIS A 216 7.26 -7.17 -8.89
N ARG A 217 6.17 -6.39 -8.93
CA ARG A 217 6.10 -5.17 -9.76
C ARG A 217 7.14 -4.13 -9.38
N THR A 218 7.39 -3.96 -8.08
CA THR A 218 8.42 -3.03 -7.61
C THR A 218 9.82 -3.46 -8.06
N LEU A 219 10.10 -4.76 -8.06
CA LEU A 219 11.37 -5.32 -8.53
C LEU A 219 11.53 -5.18 -10.05
N LEU A 220 10.46 -5.30 -10.83
CA LEU A 220 10.52 -5.03 -12.28
C LEU A 220 10.93 -3.58 -12.59
N ASN A 221 10.46 -2.60 -11.81
CA ASN A 221 10.97 -1.22 -11.95
C ASN A 221 12.48 -1.13 -11.65
N GLY A 222 13.00 -1.99 -10.78
CA GLY A 222 14.44 -2.12 -10.52
C GLY A 222 15.21 -2.77 -11.66
N VAL A 223 14.60 -3.74 -12.36
CA VAL A 223 15.14 -4.32 -13.60
C VAL A 223 15.28 -3.24 -14.66
N ASP A 224 14.22 -2.45 -14.89
CA ASP A 224 14.25 -1.32 -15.84
C ASP A 224 15.37 -0.33 -15.50
N ALA A 225 15.55 -0.01 -14.21
CA ALA A 225 16.64 0.86 -13.77
C ALA A 225 18.02 0.24 -14.04
N ALA A 226 18.19 -1.07 -13.83
CA ALA A 226 19.44 -1.77 -14.12
C ALA A 226 19.76 -1.83 -15.62
N GLU A 227 18.76 -1.93 -16.50
CA GLU A 227 18.96 -1.87 -17.95
C GLU A 227 19.56 -0.53 -18.40
N THR A 228 19.25 0.57 -17.68
CA THR A 228 19.85 1.88 -17.96
C THR A 228 21.32 1.99 -17.52
N LEU A 229 21.77 1.12 -16.61
CA LEU A 229 23.13 1.18 -16.06
C LEU A 229 24.19 0.69 -17.05
N VAL A 230 23.85 -0.29 -17.90
CA VAL A 230 24.76 -0.85 -18.93
C VAL A 230 25.22 0.21 -19.94
N PRO A 231 24.32 0.94 -20.64
CA PRO A 231 24.74 1.97 -21.59
C PRO A 231 25.46 3.13 -20.89
N LEU A 232 25.07 3.46 -19.65
CA LEU A 232 25.76 4.49 -18.86
C LEU A 232 27.20 4.07 -18.54
N PHE A 233 27.41 2.84 -18.09
CA PHE A 233 28.75 2.32 -17.80
C PHE A 233 29.63 2.29 -19.05
N ARG A 234 29.08 1.79 -20.18
CA ARG A 234 29.80 1.80 -21.47
C ARG A 234 30.16 3.22 -21.93
N GLN A 235 29.28 4.20 -21.71
CA GLN A 235 29.55 5.60 -22.05
C GLN A 235 30.66 6.20 -21.19
N VAL A 236 30.63 5.98 -19.87
CA VAL A 236 31.62 6.56 -18.95
C VAL A 236 32.99 5.91 -19.11
N HIS A 237 33.02 4.61 -19.39
CA HIS A 237 34.25 3.81 -19.51
C HIS A 237 34.64 3.50 -20.96
N GLU A 238 34.12 4.24 -21.93
CA GLU A 238 34.32 4.00 -23.37
C GLU A 238 35.81 3.83 -23.73
N GLN A 239 36.69 4.68 -23.18
CA GLN A 239 38.12 4.64 -23.45
C GLN A 239 38.82 3.40 -22.89
N ASP A 240 38.41 2.94 -21.70
CA ASP A 240 39.00 1.76 -21.07
C ASP A 240 38.48 0.49 -21.74
N ILE A 241 37.18 0.44 -22.04
CA ILE A 241 36.55 -0.66 -22.76
C ILE A 241 37.15 -0.79 -24.16
N ALA A 242 37.34 0.31 -24.89
CA ALA A 242 37.95 0.30 -26.21
C ALA A 242 39.39 -0.26 -26.21
N ARG A 243 40.17 -0.05 -25.14
CA ARG A 243 41.52 -0.63 -25.01
C ARG A 243 41.49 -2.16 -24.87
N HIS A 244 40.41 -2.71 -24.32
CA HIS A 244 40.25 -4.14 -24.09
C HIS A 244 39.47 -4.87 -25.19
N GLU A 245 38.45 -4.24 -25.78
CA GLU A 245 37.63 -4.78 -26.88
C GLU A 245 38.31 -4.62 -28.25
N ASP A 246 39.09 -3.55 -28.45
CA ASP A 246 39.91 -3.32 -29.66
C ASP A 246 41.37 -3.00 -29.28
N PRO A 247 42.13 -4.02 -28.80
CA PRO A 247 43.53 -3.85 -28.50
C PRO A 247 44.26 -3.58 -29.82
N ARG A 248 44.53 -2.29 -30.10
CA ARG A 248 45.25 -1.81 -31.29
C ARG A 248 46.50 -2.66 -31.57
N ASN A 249 46.40 -3.60 -32.50
CA ASN A 249 47.56 -4.31 -33.06
C ASN A 249 48.21 -3.42 -34.14
N GLY A 250 49.20 -2.60 -33.76
CA GLY A 250 49.98 -1.84 -34.74
C GLY A 250 50.94 -0.82 -34.13
N SER A 251 52.03 -0.53 -34.85
CA SER A 251 53.15 0.37 -34.50
C SER A 251 52.77 1.83 -34.25
N GLU A 252 51.50 2.21 -34.38
CA GLU A 252 51.01 3.54 -34.00
C GLU A 252 50.64 3.67 -32.52
N ALA A 253 50.54 2.56 -31.77
CA ALA A 253 50.22 2.56 -30.34
C ALA A 253 51.37 3.04 -29.45
N GLU A 254 52.62 3.03 -29.92
CA GLU A 254 53.80 3.43 -29.15
C GLU A 254 53.95 4.96 -28.95
N LYS A 255 53.13 5.79 -29.62
CA LYS A 255 53.21 7.26 -29.49
C LYS A 255 52.37 7.84 -28.35
N GLY A 256 51.52 7.03 -27.70
CA GLY A 256 50.59 7.50 -26.66
C GLY A 256 51.13 7.43 -25.21
N TRP A 257 52.30 6.82 -25.00
CA TRP A 257 52.92 6.63 -23.67
C TRP A 257 54.01 7.67 -23.33
N ASN A 258 53.97 8.84 -23.99
CA ASN A 258 54.84 9.97 -23.66
C ASN A 258 54.04 11.27 -23.56
N VAL A 259 53.18 11.37 -22.54
CA VAL A 259 52.86 12.61 -21.81
C VAL A 259 52.50 12.23 -20.38
#